data_AF-A0A3M1NMC9-F1
#
_entry.id   AF-A0A3M1NMC9-F1
#
_cell.length_a   1.000
_cell.length_b   1.000
_cell.length_c   1.000
_cell.angle_alpha   90.00
_cell.angle_beta   90.00
_cell.angle_gamma   90.00
#
_symmetry.space_group_name_H-M   'P 1'
#
loop_
_entity.id
_entity.type
_entity.pdbx_description
1 polymer ?
#
loop_
_entity_poly.entity_id
_entity_poly.type
_entity_poly.pdbx_seq_one_letter_code
_entity_poly.pdbx_strand_id
1 'polypeptide(L)'
;MIYLVATTVFMAVLGTTLLVTPAIRRWALRRDWVDKPDGRRKLHAAPIPSLGGLGIVAGFLVGMGLLYLGATWDLLPWEPPSPLFWLGGVLILGTGVYDDIRGMASRHKLLFQVLVAGVLFWGGCRIDVAWLPFAATHPALEQSLSLILTLVWIVAVMNAINLIDGLDGLAAGVAVIAFAYMGLIFSFHGGLGIVLPALVMVAALAGFLVYNFNPARIFMGDSGSLFIGFMLA
;
A
#
# COMPACT_ATOMS: atom_id res chain seq x y z
N MET A 1 -10.51 1.65 25.76
CA MET A 1 -10.93 0.59 24.82
C MET A 1 -10.30 0.77 23.44
N ILE A 2 -10.51 1.92 22.78
CA ILE A 2 -9.94 2.20 21.44
C ILE A 2 -8.41 2.02 21.36
N TYR A 3 -7.65 2.54 22.33
CA TYR A 3 -6.19 2.38 22.35
C TYR A 3 -5.74 0.93 22.47
N LEU A 4 -6.46 0.12 23.28
CA LEU A 4 -6.16 -1.30 23.42
C LEU A 4 -6.35 -2.03 22.10
N VAL A 5 -7.48 -1.79 21.40
CA VAL A 5 -7.75 -2.38 20.09
C VAL A 5 -6.69 -1.94 19.08
N ALA A 6 -6.36 -0.65 19.01
CA ALA A 6 -5.34 -0.13 18.12
C ALA A 6 -3.96 -0.77 18.37
N THR A 7 -3.54 -0.91 19.64
CA THR A 7 -2.29 -1.57 20.00
C THR A 7 -2.31 -3.06 19.64
N THR A 8 -3.41 -3.78 19.90
CA THR A 8 -3.55 -5.19 19.54
C THR A 8 -3.45 -5.39 18.03
N VAL A 9 -4.17 -4.56 17.26
CA VAL A 9 -4.10 -4.57 15.78
C VAL A 9 -2.68 -4.30 15.32
N PHE A 10 -2.03 -3.26 15.84
CA PHE A 10 -0.66 -2.91 15.47
C PHE A 10 0.31 -4.07 15.72
N MET A 11 0.27 -4.68 16.91
CA MET A 11 1.16 -5.79 17.27
C MET A 11 0.86 -7.04 16.45
N ALA A 12 -0.41 -7.33 16.16
CA ALA A 12 -0.80 -8.47 15.32
C ALA A 12 -0.31 -8.29 13.87
N VAL A 13 -0.45 -7.09 13.31
CA VAL A 13 0.03 -6.77 11.96
C VAL A 13 1.56 -6.85 11.89
N LEU A 14 2.24 -6.20 12.84
CA LEU A 14 3.71 -6.21 12.92
C LEU A 14 4.23 -7.64 13.04
N GLY A 15 3.67 -8.43 13.96
CA GLY A 15 4.03 -9.84 14.15
C GLY A 15 3.77 -10.69 12.91
N THR A 16 2.62 -10.48 12.25
CA THR A 16 2.28 -11.19 11.00
C THR A 16 3.31 -10.90 9.92
N THR A 17 3.61 -9.63 9.65
CA THR A 17 4.58 -9.29 8.61
C THR A 17 5.98 -9.80 8.96
N LEU A 18 6.38 -9.74 10.23
CA LEU A 18 7.67 -10.29 10.70
C LEU A 18 7.77 -11.81 10.48
N LEU A 19 6.69 -12.55 10.68
CA LEU A 19 6.69 -14.02 10.53
C LEU A 19 6.53 -14.47 9.08
N VAL A 20 5.70 -13.77 8.31
CA VAL A 20 5.33 -14.17 6.94
C VAL A 20 6.40 -13.76 5.91
N THR A 21 7.03 -12.59 6.07
CA THR A 21 8.10 -12.11 5.15
C THR A 21 9.25 -13.12 4.96
N PRO A 22 9.85 -13.71 6.02
CA PRO A 22 10.91 -14.71 5.82
C PRO A 22 10.41 -16.04 5.24
N ALA A 23 9.11 -16.36 5.37
CA ALA A 23 8.52 -17.52 4.69
C ALA A 23 8.40 -17.26 3.18
N ILE A 24 7.90 -16.09 2.79
CA ILE A 24 7.84 -15.65 1.38
C ILE A 24 9.23 -15.61 0.76
N ARG A 25 10.21 -15.04 1.48
CA ARG A 25 11.61 -15.02 1.04
C ARG A 25 12.11 -16.42 0.68
N ARG A 26 11.90 -17.39 1.57
CA ARG A 26 12.30 -18.80 1.34
C ARG A 26 11.57 -19.41 0.15
N TRP A 27 10.30 -19.10 -0.03
CA TRP A 27 9.51 -19.59 -1.15
C TRP A 27 9.97 -19.02 -2.49
N ALA A 28 10.21 -17.71 -2.57
CA ALA A 28 10.71 -17.02 -3.75
C ALA A 28 12.11 -17.53 -4.17
N LEU A 29 13.01 -17.74 -3.21
CA LEU A 29 14.33 -18.35 -3.47
C LEU A 29 14.23 -19.75 -4.08
N ARG A 30 13.29 -20.59 -3.61
CA ARG A 30 13.08 -21.95 -4.14
C ARG A 30 12.52 -21.95 -5.56
N ARG A 31 11.86 -20.87 -5.98
CA ARG A 31 11.22 -20.72 -7.30
C ARG A 31 12.04 -19.89 -8.28
N ASP A 32 13.24 -19.44 -7.89
CA ASP A 32 14.07 -18.49 -8.64
C ASP A 32 13.35 -17.19 -9.00
N TRP A 33 12.40 -16.76 -8.16
CA TRP A 33 11.72 -15.46 -8.27
C TRP A 33 12.54 -14.40 -7.56
N VAL A 34 13.69 -14.13 -8.16
CA VAL A 34 14.72 -13.25 -7.62
C VAL A 34 15.02 -12.16 -8.63
N ASP A 35 15.29 -10.97 -8.10
CA ASP A 35 15.90 -9.94 -8.88
C ASP A 35 17.40 -10.23 -9.03
N LYS A 36 17.85 -10.40 -10.28
CA LYS A 36 19.23 -10.73 -10.63
C LYS A 36 19.99 -9.43 -10.91
N PRO A 37 21.23 -9.28 -10.39
CA PRO A 37 22.02 -8.08 -10.65
C PRO A 37 22.36 -7.98 -12.14
N ASP A 38 22.06 -6.82 -12.73
CA ASP A 38 22.24 -6.54 -14.16
C ASP A 38 23.60 -5.90 -14.48
N GLY A 39 24.43 -5.65 -13.45
CA GLY A 39 25.77 -5.07 -13.57
C GLY A 39 25.80 -3.62 -14.09
N ARG A 40 24.64 -2.96 -14.22
CA ARG A 40 24.52 -1.58 -14.71
C ARG A 40 23.74 -0.69 -13.75
N ARG A 41 22.49 -1.06 -13.43
CA ARG A 41 21.56 -0.26 -12.62
C ARG A 41 21.46 -0.81 -11.19
N LYS A 42 21.69 -2.11 -10.98
CA LYS A 42 21.50 -2.80 -9.71
C LYS A 42 22.82 -2.91 -8.96
N LEU A 43 22.90 -2.27 -7.79
CA LEU A 43 24.10 -2.19 -6.94
C LEU A 43 24.33 -3.45 -6.08
N HIS A 44 23.40 -4.41 -6.10
CA HIS A 44 23.43 -5.61 -5.24
C HIS A 44 24.35 -6.68 -5.84
N ALA A 45 25.14 -7.35 -5.00
CA ALA A 45 26.11 -8.36 -5.47
C ALA A 45 25.51 -9.77 -5.65
N ALA A 46 24.33 -10.04 -5.07
CA ALA A 46 23.69 -11.35 -5.08
C ALA A 46 22.20 -11.23 -5.47
N PRO A 47 21.57 -12.29 -6.01
CA PRO A 47 20.14 -12.28 -6.32
C PRO A 47 19.29 -12.09 -5.06
N ILE A 48 18.38 -11.13 -5.08
CA ILE A 48 17.50 -10.81 -3.93
C ILE A 48 16.05 -11.08 -4.33
N PRO A 49 15.27 -11.84 -3.53
CA PRO A 49 13.85 -12.10 -3.82
C PRO A 49 13.00 -10.82 -3.93
N SER A 50 12.06 -10.76 -4.87
CA SER A 50 11.27 -9.56 -5.18
C SER A 50 9.79 -9.61 -4.76
N LEU A 51 9.34 -10.62 -3.98
CA LEU A 51 7.92 -10.79 -3.60
C LEU A 51 7.59 -10.28 -2.19
N GLY A 52 8.36 -9.34 -1.65
CA GLY A 52 8.18 -8.83 -0.29
C GLY A 52 6.82 -8.18 -0.04
N GLY A 53 6.18 -7.63 -1.09
CA GLY A 53 4.84 -7.07 -1.04
C GLY A 53 3.79 -8.00 -0.45
N LEU A 54 3.92 -9.32 -0.68
CA LEU A 54 3.00 -10.32 -0.11
C LEU A 54 3.05 -10.35 1.43
N GLY A 55 4.20 -10.03 2.05
CA GLY A 55 4.33 -9.97 3.50
C GLY A 55 3.66 -8.74 4.09
N ILE A 56 3.74 -7.62 3.37
CA ILE A 56 3.04 -6.38 3.70
C ILE A 56 1.53 -6.59 3.61
N VAL A 57 1.04 -7.15 2.50
CA VAL A 57 -0.39 -7.44 2.31
C VAL A 57 -0.91 -8.43 3.34
N ALA A 58 -0.16 -9.48 3.68
CA ALA A 58 -0.59 -10.43 4.71
C ALA A 58 -0.82 -9.73 6.06
N GLY A 59 0.09 -8.84 6.47
CA GLY A 59 -0.10 -8.00 7.66
C GLY A 59 -1.32 -7.10 7.52
N PHE A 60 -1.45 -6.40 6.39
CA PHE A 60 -2.59 -5.53 6.11
C PHE A 60 -3.94 -6.25 6.22
N LEU A 61 -4.07 -7.44 5.60
CA LEU A 61 -5.31 -8.22 5.65
C LEU A 61 -5.67 -8.66 7.06
N VAL A 62 -4.68 -9.09 7.87
CA VAL A 62 -4.91 -9.40 9.29
C VAL A 62 -5.37 -8.15 10.05
N GLY A 63 -4.71 -7.02 9.85
CA GLY A 63 -5.06 -5.77 10.52
C GLY A 63 -6.47 -5.31 10.19
N MET A 64 -6.80 -5.26 8.90
CA MET A 64 -8.14 -4.89 8.46
C MET A 64 -9.18 -5.90 8.95
N GLY A 65 -8.93 -7.21 8.90
CA GLY A 65 -9.83 -8.22 9.45
C GLY A 65 -10.15 -8.00 10.94
N LEU A 66 -9.13 -7.69 11.75
CA LEU A 66 -9.31 -7.36 13.17
C LEU A 66 -10.11 -6.07 13.37
N LEU A 67 -9.89 -5.04 12.54
CA LEU A 67 -10.68 -3.80 12.59
C LEU A 67 -12.14 -4.03 12.23
N TYR A 68 -12.42 -4.87 11.22
CA TYR A 68 -13.79 -5.28 10.88
C TYR A 68 -14.46 -6.00 12.06
N LEU A 69 -13.78 -6.95 12.70
CA LEU A 69 -14.31 -7.63 13.89
C LEU A 69 -14.58 -6.63 15.03
N GLY A 70 -13.67 -5.68 15.25
CA GLY A 70 -13.86 -4.61 16.24
C GLY A 70 -15.07 -3.72 15.95
N ALA A 71 -15.34 -3.39 14.70
CA ALA A 71 -16.55 -2.66 14.30
C ALA A 71 -17.82 -3.48 14.56
N THR A 72 -17.82 -4.77 14.20
CA THR A 72 -19.00 -5.62 14.40
C THR A 72 -19.38 -5.81 15.87
N TRP A 73 -18.46 -5.55 16.79
CA TRP A 73 -18.68 -5.66 18.23
C TRP A 73 -18.87 -4.29 18.89
N ASP A 74 -19.14 -3.24 18.12
CA ASP A 74 -19.32 -1.85 18.57
C ASP A 74 -18.13 -1.30 19.40
N LEU A 75 -16.93 -1.88 19.21
CA LEU A 75 -15.71 -1.46 19.91
C LEU A 75 -15.07 -0.25 19.24
N LEU A 76 -15.34 -0.04 17.95
CA LEU A 76 -14.78 1.01 17.11
C LEU A 76 -15.87 1.62 16.22
N PRO A 77 -16.15 2.93 16.32
CA PRO A 77 -17.07 3.63 15.42
C PRO A 77 -16.36 3.97 14.11
N TRP A 78 -15.96 2.95 13.34
CA TRP A 78 -15.33 3.12 12.03
C TRP A 78 -16.14 2.41 10.95
N GLU A 79 -16.17 3.00 9.76
CA GLU A 79 -16.87 2.43 8.62
C GLU A 79 -15.89 1.69 7.71
N PRO A 80 -16.20 0.43 7.36
CA PRO A 80 -15.36 -0.36 6.47
C PRO A 80 -15.29 0.23 5.04
N PRO A 81 -14.15 0.10 4.31
CA PRO A 81 -14.05 0.51 2.92
C PRO A 81 -15.06 -0.21 2.03
N SER A 82 -15.42 0.41 0.91
CA SER A 82 -16.34 -0.18 -0.05
C SER A 82 -15.82 -1.50 -0.63
N PRO A 83 -16.70 -2.42 -1.10
CA PRO A 83 -16.25 -3.66 -1.76
C PRO A 83 -15.36 -3.42 -2.98
N LEU A 84 -15.52 -2.27 -3.65
CA LEU A 84 -14.70 -1.89 -4.80
C LEU A 84 -13.27 -1.51 -4.41
N PHE A 85 -13.04 -1.02 -3.19
CA PHE A 85 -11.69 -0.86 -2.64
C PHE A 85 -10.97 -2.21 -2.53
N TRP A 86 -11.63 -3.24 -2.00
CA TRP A 86 -11.06 -4.58 -1.91
C TRP A 86 -10.78 -5.20 -3.28
N LEU A 87 -11.69 -5.03 -4.23
CA LEU A 87 -11.49 -5.46 -5.60
C LEU A 87 -10.27 -4.76 -6.22
N GLY A 88 -10.15 -3.45 -6.05
CA GLY A 88 -8.99 -2.68 -6.51
C GLY A 88 -7.67 -3.17 -5.93
N GLY A 89 -7.65 -3.42 -4.61
CA GLY A 89 -6.48 -3.95 -3.90
C GLY A 89 -6.04 -5.33 -4.41
N VAL A 90 -6.99 -6.23 -4.66
CA VAL A 90 -6.69 -7.57 -5.23
C VAL A 90 -6.15 -7.45 -6.66
N LEU A 91 -6.76 -6.58 -7.49
CA LEU A 91 -6.33 -6.38 -8.88
C LEU A 91 -4.92 -5.77 -8.96
N ILE A 92 -4.61 -4.77 -8.14
CA ILE A 92 -3.28 -4.14 -8.17
C ILE A 92 -2.21 -5.07 -7.60
N LEU A 93 -2.51 -5.81 -6.53
CA LEU A 93 -1.60 -6.83 -6.01
C LEU A 93 -1.34 -7.92 -7.04
N GLY A 94 -2.39 -8.43 -7.69
CA GLY A 94 -2.28 -9.43 -8.75
C GLY A 94 -1.43 -8.93 -9.92
N THR A 95 -1.61 -7.66 -10.31
CA THR A 95 -0.80 -7.01 -11.34
C THR A 95 0.69 -6.98 -10.96
N GLY A 96 1.00 -6.55 -9.73
CA GLY A 96 2.37 -6.47 -9.25
C GLY A 96 3.02 -7.86 -9.07
N VAL A 97 2.30 -8.84 -8.53
CA VAL A 97 2.79 -10.23 -8.42
C VAL A 97 3.05 -10.84 -9.78
N TYR A 98 2.19 -10.57 -10.77
CA TYR A 98 2.40 -11.03 -12.14
C TYR A 98 3.67 -10.42 -12.74
N ASP A 99 3.87 -9.12 -12.55
CA ASP A 99 5.06 -8.41 -13.02
C ASP A 99 6.33 -8.94 -12.35
N ASP A 100 6.33 -9.13 -11.03
CA ASP A 100 7.47 -9.67 -10.27
C ASP A 100 7.89 -11.07 -10.74
N ILE A 101 6.94 -11.89 -11.21
CA ILE A 101 7.19 -13.29 -11.61
C ILE A 101 7.50 -13.44 -13.10
N ARG A 102 6.76 -12.74 -13.97
CA ARG A 102 6.81 -12.93 -15.43
C ARG A 102 7.33 -11.73 -16.20
N GLY A 103 7.40 -10.56 -15.56
CA GLY A 103 7.58 -9.29 -16.22
C GLY A 103 6.33 -8.87 -17.01
N MET A 104 6.11 -7.56 -17.07
CA MET A 104 5.02 -6.93 -17.80
C MET A 104 5.54 -5.67 -18.49
N ALA A 105 5.13 -5.47 -19.75
CA ALA A 105 5.42 -4.20 -20.42
C ALA A 105 4.70 -3.04 -19.71
N SER A 106 5.37 -1.90 -19.55
CA SER A 106 4.87 -0.74 -18.79
C SER A 106 3.49 -0.25 -19.25
N ARG A 107 3.17 -0.40 -20.55
CA ARG A 107 1.84 -0.05 -21.10
C ARG A 107 0.70 -0.87 -20.51
N HIS A 108 0.91 -2.16 -20.25
CA HIS A 108 -0.13 -3.03 -19.67
C HIS A 108 -0.27 -2.75 -18.18
N LYS A 109 0.85 -2.49 -17.49
CA LYS A 109 0.86 -2.07 -16.08
C LYS A 109 0.06 -0.78 -15.90
N LEU A 110 0.31 0.22 -16.75
CA LEU A 110 -0.45 1.47 -16.76
C LEU A 110 -1.94 1.26 -17.04
N LEU A 111 -2.28 0.39 -18.00
CA LEU A 111 -3.68 0.06 -18.29
C LEU A 111 -4.39 -0.51 -17.06
N PHE A 112 -3.78 -1.46 -16.35
CA PHE A 112 -4.38 -2.04 -15.13
C PHE A 112 -4.51 -1.01 -14.01
N GLN A 113 -3.52 -0.13 -13.83
CA GLN A 113 -3.59 0.97 -12.86
C GLN A 113 -4.76 1.92 -13.16
N VAL A 114 -4.97 2.29 -14.43
CA VAL A 114 -6.11 3.14 -14.84
C VAL A 114 -7.44 2.44 -14.60
N LEU A 115 -7.54 1.14 -14.91
CA LEU A 115 -8.75 0.35 -14.65
C LEU A 115 -9.06 0.27 -13.14
N VAL A 116 -8.05 0.03 -12.31
CA VAL A 116 -8.19 0.01 -10.84
C VAL A 116 -8.61 1.38 -10.31
N ALA A 117 -8.00 2.46 -10.80
CA ALA A 117 -8.39 3.82 -10.42
C ALA A 117 -9.85 4.13 -10.82
N GLY A 118 -10.33 3.61 -11.95
CA GLY A 118 -11.74 3.71 -12.33
C GLY A 118 -12.67 2.94 -11.40
N VAL A 119 -12.29 1.72 -11.00
CA VAL A 119 -13.03 0.93 -10.00
C VAL A 119 -13.12 1.67 -8.67
N LEU A 120 -12.03 2.29 -8.22
CA LEU A 120 -11.99 3.09 -7.00
C LEU A 120 -12.89 4.35 -7.09
N PHE A 121 -12.87 5.05 -8.21
CA PHE A 121 -13.73 6.22 -8.44
C PHE A 121 -15.21 5.86 -8.26
N TRP A 122 -15.67 4.75 -8.85
CA TRP A 122 -17.03 4.24 -8.67
C TRP A 122 -17.29 3.67 -7.27
N GLY A 123 -16.23 3.27 -6.56
CA GLY A 123 -16.25 2.84 -5.16
C GLY A 123 -16.34 3.98 -4.14
N GLY A 124 -16.40 5.23 -4.60
CA GLY A 124 -16.47 6.43 -3.75
C GLY A 124 -15.12 7.04 -3.40
N CYS A 125 -14.00 6.42 -3.79
CA CYS A 125 -12.67 6.99 -3.64
C CYS A 125 -12.39 7.96 -4.79
N ARG A 126 -12.87 9.20 -4.65
CA ARG A 126 -12.79 10.23 -5.69
C ARG A 126 -12.55 11.62 -5.12
N ILE A 127 -11.93 12.46 -5.94
CA ILE A 127 -11.68 13.86 -5.63
C ILE A 127 -12.91 14.66 -6.08
N ASP A 128 -13.83 14.94 -5.15
CA ASP A 128 -15.08 15.66 -5.45
C ASP A 128 -14.99 17.19 -5.25
N VAL A 129 -13.97 17.65 -4.54
CA VAL A 129 -13.83 19.06 -4.15
C VAL A 129 -12.45 19.58 -4.52
N ALA A 130 -12.41 20.76 -5.14
CA ALA A 130 -11.17 21.46 -5.43
C ALA A 130 -10.66 22.15 -4.15
N TRP A 131 -9.86 21.44 -3.37
CA TRP A 131 -9.21 22.03 -2.21
C TRP A 131 -7.98 22.83 -2.64
N LEU A 132 -8.09 24.15 -2.56
CA LEU A 132 -7.04 25.11 -2.90
C LEU A 132 -6.54 25.77 -1.62
N PRO A 133 -5.24 25.65 -1.28
CA PRO A 133 -4.69 26.35 -0.12
C PRO A 133 -5.02 27.84 -0.18
N PHE A 134 -5.47 28.41 0.94
CA PHE A 134 -5.80 29.84 1.10
C PHE A 134 -7.01 30.36 0.32
N ALA A 135 -7.73 29.50 -0.42
CA ALA A 135 -8.98 29.90 -1.05
C ALA A 135 -10.12 30.01 -0.01
N ALA A 136 -10.97 31.01 -0.16
CA ALA A 136 -12.13 31.20 0.71
C ALA A 136 -13.25 30.17 0.49
N THR A 137 -13.29 29.57 -0.70
CA THR A 137 -14.29 28.57 -1.09
C THR A 137 -13.63 27.39 -1.78
N HIS A 138 -14.19 26.19 -1.56
CA HIS A 138 -13.75 24.96 -2.22
C HIS A 138 -14.90 24.42 -3.06
N PRO A 139 -14.97 24.77 -4.36
CA PRO A 139 -16.08 24.36 -5.21
C PRO A 139 -16.07 22.85 -5.44
N ALA A 140 -17.26 22.28 -5.57
CA ALA A 140 -17.42 20.93 -6.08
C ALA A 140 -16.89 20.85 -7.53
N LEU A 141 -16.24 19.74 -7.85
CA LEU A 141 -15.73 19.47 -9.18
C LEU A 141 -16.85 18.91 -10.05
N GLU A 142 -16.83 19.29 -11.33
CA GLU A 142 -17.63 18.59 -12.34
C GLU A 142 -17.20 17.12 -12.41
N GLN A 143 -18.15 16.20 -12.60
CA GLN A 143 -17.89 14.77 -12.57
C GLN A 143 -16.80 14.32 -13.55
N SER A 144 -16.74 14.94 -14.74
CA SER A 144 -15.71 14.66 -15.75
C SER A 144 -14.30 15.01 -15.26
N LEU A 145 -14.15 16.19 -14.66
CA LEU A 145 -12.89 16.66 -14.09
C LEU A 145 -12.50 15.87 -12.83
N SER A 146 -13.46 15.56 -11.95
CA SER A 146 -13.28 14.69 -10.79
C SER A 146 -12.73 13.32 -11.20
N LEU A 147 -13.31 12.70 -12.24
CA LEU A 147 -12.84 11.43 -12.78
C LEU A 147 -11.39 11.54 -13.27
N ILE A 148 -11.08 12.52 -14.13
CA ILE A 148 -9.74 12.68 -14.69
C ILE A 148 -8.71 12.89 -13.57
N LEU A 149 -8.99 13.79 -12.62
CA LEU A 149 -8.08 14.07 -11.50
C LEU A 149 -7.88 12.85 -10.61
N THR A 150 -8.95 12.11 -10.30
CA THR A 150 -8.88 10.89 -9.48
C THR A 150 -8.03 9.82 -10.16
N LEU A 151 -8.26 9.57 -11.46
CA LEU A 151 -7.48 8.61 -12.23
C LEU A 151 -6.00 8.98 -12.26
N VAL A 152 -5.69 10.24 -12.59
CA VAL A 152 -4.32 10.74 -12.67
C VAL A 152 -3.64 10.64 -11.30
N TRP A 153 -4.32 11.03 -10.22
CA TRP A 153 -3.78 11.01 -8.87
C TRP A 153 -3.40 9.58 -8.43
N ILE A 154 -4.35 8.65 -8.53
CA ILE A 154 -4.15 7.26 -8.11
C ILE A 154 -3.00 6.61 -8.90
N VAL A 155 -3.01 6.78 -10.23
CA VAL A 155 -1.95 6.25 -11.10
C VAL A 155 -0.60 6.91 -10.80
N ALA A 156 -0.57 8.23 -10.57
CA ALA A 156 0.65 8.96 -10.28
C ALA A 156 1.29 8.49 -8.95
N VAL A 157 0.49 8.35 -7.89
CA VAL A 157 0.99 7.90 -6.57
C VAL A 157 1.52 6.47 -6.65
N MET A 158 0.82 5.55 -7.33
CA MET A 158 1.32 4.18 -7.57
C MET A 158 2.66 4.15 -8.28
N ASN A 159 2.81 4.93 -9.36
CA ASN A 159 4.08 4.98 -10.08
C ASN A 159 5.16 5.74 -9.29
N ALA A 160 4.81 6.75 -8.50
CA ALA A 160 5.77 7.49 -7.69
C ALA A 160 6.45 6.56 -6.66
N ILE A 161 5.66 5.73 -5.96
CA ILE A 161 6.21 4.75 -5.02
C ILE A 161 7.05 3.69 -5.74
N ASN A 162 6.58 3.17 -6.88
CA ASN A 162 7.33 2.20 -7.68
C ASN A 162 8.66 2.75 -8.21
N LEU A 163 8.72 4.03 -8.58
CA LEU A 163 9.94 4.67 -9.09
C LEU A 163 11.00 4.89 -8.01
N ILE A 164 10.60 5.13 -6.77
CA ILE A 164 11.54 5.32 -5.64
C ILE A 164 11.93 3.99 -4.96
N ASP A 165 11.31 2.87 -5.34
CA ASP A 165 11.68 1.51 -4.87
C ASP A 165 12.93 0.97 -5.59
N GLY A 166 13.99 1.79 -5.65
CA GLY A 166 15.28 1.44 -6.25
C GLY A 166 16.41 1.29 -5.24
N LEU A 167 16.16 1.58 -3.96
CA LEU A 167 17.14 1.56 -2.88
C LEU A 167 16.58 0.85 -1.64
N ASP A 168 17.44 0.08 -0.97
CA ASP A 168 17.12 -0.68 0.25
C ASP A 168 16.45 0.21 1.32
N GLY A 169 15.22 -0.12 1.68
CA GLY A 169 14.45 0.57 2.73
C GLY A 169 13.90 1.94 2.36
N LEU A 170 14.19 2.49 1.16
CA LEU A 170 13.78 3.85 0.81
C LEU A 170 12.25 3.97 0.66
N ALA A 171 11.64 3.22 -0.26
CA ALA A 171 10.22 3.31 -0.53
C ALA A 171 9.37 2.96 0.71
N ALA A 172 9.74 1.90 1.43
CA ALA A 172 9.04 1.51 2.65
C ALA A 172 9.20 2.54 3.78
N GLY A 173 10.39 3.14 3.93
CA GLY A 173 10.64 4.20 4.90
C GLY A 173 9.82 5.47 4.61
N VAL A 174 9.82 5.92 3.36
CA VAL A 174 9.00 7.07 2.92
C VAL A 174 7.51 6.79 3.13
N ALA A 175 7.04 5.59 2.80
CA ALA A 175 5.66 5.20 3.01
C ALA A 175 5.26 5.17 4.50
N VAL A 176 6.13 4.69 5.40
CA VAL A 176 5.90 4.76 6.86
C VAL A 176 5.68 6.20 7.30
N ILE A 177 6.52 7.13 6.84
CA ILE A 177 6.39 8.55 7.18
C ILE A 177 5.07 9.12 6.64
N ALA A 178 4.73 8.81 5.38
CA ALA A 178 3.50 9.29 4.74
C ALA A 178 2.24 8.78 5.47
N PHE A 179 2.14 7.48 5.75
CA PHE A 179 1.01 6.93 6.49
C PHE A 179 0.94 7.43 7.94
N ALA A 180 2.08 7.55 8.63
CA ALA A 180 2.10 8.09 9.99
C ALA A 180 1.60 9.55 10.01
N TYR A 181 2.00 10.35 9.03
CA TYR A 181 1.55 11.73 8.89
C TYR A 181 0.05 11.82 8.55
N MET A 182 -0.44 11.01 7.62
CA MET A 182 -1.87 10.92 7.31
C MET A 182 -2.68 10.53 8.55
N GLY A 183 -2.26 9.48 9.26
CA GLY A 183 -2.90 9.04 10.50
C GLY A 183 -2.93 10.15 11.56
N LEU A 184 -1.83 10.91 11.71
CA LEU A 184 -1.76 12.03 12.63
C LEU A 184 -2.75 13.15 12.25
N ILE A 185 -2.77 13.60 11.00
CA ILE A 185 -3.68 14.69 10.56
C ILE A 185 -5.14 14.31 10.72
N PHE A 186 -5.52 13.10 10.27
CA PHE A 186 -6.91 12.67 10.34
C PHE A 186 -7.36 12.35 11.77
N SER A 187 -6.42 12.10 12.70
CA SER A 187 -6.76 11.95 14.11
C SER A 187 -7.34 13.23 14.72
N PHE A 188 -6.90 14.40 14.26
CA PHE A 188 -7.44 15.70 14.70
C PHE A 188 -8.81 16.03 14.11
N HIS A 189 -9.23 15.34 13.04
CA HIS A 189 -10.47 15.60 12.31
C HIS A 189 -11.52 14.48 12.50
N GLY A 190 -11.26 13.52 13.40
CA GLY A 190 -12.17 12.40 13.66
C GLY A 190 -12.23 11.34 12.54
N GLY A 191 -11.29 11.37 11.59
CA GLY A 191 -11.29 10.51 10.40
C GLY A 191 -10.80 9.08 10.66
N LEU A 192 -11.47 8.33 11.55
CA LEU A 192 -11.05 6.96 11.91
C LEU A 192 -10.93 6.01 10.70
N GLY A 193 -11.73 6.25 9.65
CA GLY A 193 -11.66 5.52 8.38
C GLY A 193 -10.30 5.62 7.67
N ILE A 194 -9.48 6.63 7.98
CA ILE A 194 -8.11 6.79 7.45
C ILE A 194 -7.08 6.48 8.53
N VAL A 195 -7.32 6.90 9.77
CA VAL A 195 -6.38 6.69 10.89
C VAL A 195 -6.07 5.21 11.09
N LEU A 196 -7.10 4.34 11.07
CA LEU A 196 -6.93 2.92 11.38
C LEU A 196 -6.21 2.16 10.24
N PRO A 197 -6.58 2.31 8.94
CA PRO A 197 -5.80 1.71 7.86
C PRO A 197 -4.37 2.26 7.78
N ALA A 198 -4.15 3.55 8.05
CA ALA A 198 -2.80 4.13 8.09
C ALA A 198 -1.94 3.48 9.19
N LEU A 199 -2.50 3.28 10.39
CA LEU A 199 -1.83 2.56 11.49
C LEU A 199 -1.46 1.12 11.09
N VAL A 200 -2.38 0.41 10.42
CA VAL A 200 -2.14 -0.94 9.88
C VAL A 200 -0.99 -0.92 8.88
N MET A 201 -0.97 0.04 7.95
CA MET A 201 0.10 0.15 6.97
C MET A 201 1.45 0.49 7.62
N VAL A 202 1.49 1.38 8.61
CA VAL A 202 2.71 1.66 9.39
C VAL A 202 3.25 0.39 10.05
N ALA A 203 2.38 -0.41 10.69
CA ALA A 203 2.79 -1.66 11.34
C ALA A 203 3.34 -2.69 10.34
N ALA A 204 2.66 -2.87 9.20
CA ALA A 204 3.05 -3.81 8.17
C ALA A 204 4.40 -3.40 7.55
N LEU A 205 4.56 -2.12 7.22
CA LEU A 205 5.79 -1.59 6.64
C LEU A 205 6.95 -1.62 7.64
N ALA A 206 6.71 -1.34 8.92
CA ALA A 206 7.74 -1.47 9.96
C ALA A 206 8.24 -2.92 10.08
N GLY A 207 7.33 -3.90 10.04
CA GLY A 207 7.71 -5.33 10.04
C GLY A 207 8.48 -5.73 8.80
N PHE A 208 8.10 -5.21 7.63
CA PHE A 208 8.80 -5.46 6.38
C PHE A 208 10.19 -4.82 6.33
N LEU A 209 10.32 -3.59 6.84
CA LEU A 209 11.57 -2.84 6.89
C LEU A 209 12.68 -3.60 7.61
N VAL A 210 12.38 -4.41 8.63
CA VAL A 210 13.37 -5.26 9.30
C VAL A 210 14.15 -6.12 8.28
N TYR A 211 13.50 -6.61 7.22
CA TYR A 211 14.13 -7.43 6.19
C TYR A 211 14.60 -6.65 4.96
N ASN A 212 14.07 -5.46 4.73
CA ASN A 212 14.35 -4.64 3.56
C ASN A 212 15.38 -3.52 3.81
N PHE A 213 15.68 -3.19 5.07
CA PHE A 213 16.71 -2.21 5.42
C PHE A 213 18.10 -2.67 4.95
N ASN A 214 18.95 -1.70 4.59
CA ASN A 214 20.28 -1.97 4.03
C ASN A 214 21.17 -2.77 5.02
N PRO A 215 21.75 -3.92 4.60
CA PRO A 215 21.60 -4.56 3.28
C PRO A 215 20.32 -5.40 3.17
N ALA A 216 19.54 -5.18 2.10
CA ALA A 216 18.24 -5.81 1.91
C ALA A 216 18.34 -7.34 1.72
N ARG A 217 17.44 -8.06 2.40
CA ARG A 217 17.32 -9.53 2.31
C ARG A 217 16.17 -9.98 1.39
N ILE A 218 15.24 -9.06 1.10
CA ILE A 218 14.08 -9.21 0.23
C ILE A 218 13.64 -7.81 -0.22
N PHE A 219 13.32 -7.66 -1.50
CA PHE A 219 12.70 -6.47 -2.06
C PHE A 219 11.18 -6.58 -2.03
N MET A 220 10.50 -5.43 -1.95
CA MET A 220 9.05 -5.42 -1.96
C MET A 220 8.49 -5.79 -3.34
N GLY A 221 9.24 -5.41 -4.40
CA GLY A 221 8.85 -5.62 -5.79
C GLY A 221 7.67 -4.76 -6.19
N ASP A 222 7.18 -5.03 -7.40
CA ASP A 222 6.01 -4.39 -7.97
C ASP A 222 4.73 -4.74 -7.20
N SER A 223 4.65 -5.97 -6.66
CA SER A 223 3.57 -6.39 -5.76
C SER A 223 3.45 -5.50 -4.52
N GLY A 224 4.57 -5.06 -3.95
CA GLY A 224 4.60 -4.19 -2.77
C GLY A 224 4.43 -2.72 -3.12
N SER A 225 5.25 -2.21 -4.04
CA SER A 225 5.31 -0.78 -4.35
C SER A 225 4.00 -0.26 -4.97
N LEU A 226 3.37 -1.02 -5.86
CA LEU A 226 2.06 -0.65 -6.42
C LEU A 226 0.96 -0.71 -5.35
N PHE A 227 0.97 -1.72 -4.48
CA PHE A 227 0.00 -1.83 -3.40
C PHE A 227 0.13 -0.69 -2.37
N ILE A 228 1.36 -0.32 -2.00
CA ILE A 228 1.63 0.82 -1.11
C ILE A 228 1.11 2.11 -1.74
N GLY A 229 1.40 2.35 -3.02
CA GLY A 229 0.90 3.54 -3.70
C GLY A 229 -0.62 3.56 -3.84
N PHE A 230 -1.25 2.41 -4.09
CA PHE A 230 -2.71 2.26 -4.06
C PHE A 230 -3.30 2.62 -2.70
N MET A 231 -2.66 2.21 -1.61
CA MET A 231 -3.11 2.49 -0.24
C MET A 231 -2.89 3.95 0.18
N LEU A 232 -1.90 4.64 -0.39
CA LEU A 232 -1.61 6.06 -0.13
C LEU A 232 -2.52 7.01 -0.92
N ALA A 233 -2.96 6.59 -2.10
CA ALA A 233 -3.75 7.41 -3.02
C ALA A 233 -5.21 7.58 -2.56
#